data_AF-A0A2A5H0B2-F1
#
_entry.id   AF-A0A2A5H0B2-F1
#
_cell.length_a   1.000
_cell.length_b   1.000
_cell.length_c   1.000
_cell.angle_alpha   90.00
_cell.angle_beta   90.00
_cell.angle_gamma   90.00
#
_symmetry.space_group_name_H-M   'P 1'
#
loop_
_entity.id
_entity.type
_entity.pdbx_description
1 polymer ?
#
loop_
_entity_poly.entity_id
_entity_poly.type
_entity_poly.pdbx_seq_one_letter_code
_entity_poly.pdbx_strand_id
1 'polypeptide(L)'
;MKTKNEAIKESRRGFVKNSALLSAGLILPAMEMEGMANIFNERKLKIALVGCGGRGSGAVNQALQADDNVELVAMADAFEDRLNSSFNNLSEAYKDTKKINVKEKHKFYGFDAYKKAIDLADVVILATPPGFRPYHFAYAIENDKHVFMEKPVATDAPGVRKVLEIAQLAKQKKLNVVVGLQRRYQENYIKTLASIQAGSIGKIISGQVYWNSAGVWVRKRLPEQTELEYQMRNWYYFNWLCGDHILEQHIHNIDVANWFIGEYPISAQGMGGRLVRNGKDHGEIFDHHFVEFKYPGGAVISSQCRHQPNTMNKVGEVFQGTNGTVETNDAGVAKIFDLSKKVLHNISNSEGHNPYQEEHNRLFASIREKGVINNAEYGAKSTMSAILGRMATYSGKVVTWDDAMNSELKLMPEEMNWDSQSPTLPDANGRYAVPIPGKTVVI
;
A
#
# COMPACT_ATOMS: atom_id res chain seq x y z
N MET A 1 4.17 33.47 -79.09
CA MET A 1 5.12 34.41 -78.44
C MET A 1 5.56 33.77 -77.12
N LYS A 2 6.60 32.92 -77.15
CA LYS A 2 7.98 33.17 -76.68
C LYS A 2 8.11 33.42 -75.15
N THR A 3 8.62 32.38 -74.47
CA THR A 3 9.64 32.37 -73.38
C THR A 3 9.30 33.08 -72.04
N LYS A 4 9.65 32.60 -70.84
CA LYS A 4 10.82 31.83 -70.38
C LYS A 4 10.58 31.29 -68.95
N ASN A 5 11.14 30.12 -68.65
CA ASN A 5 11.42 29.63 -67.30
C ASN A 5 12.41 30.56 -66.58
N GLU A 6 12.23 30.78 -65.28
CA GLU A 6 13.36 31.02 -64.37
C GLU A 6 13.07 30.40 -62.99
N ALA A 7 13.93 29.45 -62.62
CA ALA A 7 13.94 28.76 -61.34
C ALA A 7 14.50 29.67 -60.24
N ILE A 8 13.79 29.81 -59.13
CA ILE A 8 14.33 30.47 -57.93
C ILE A 8 15.26 29.47 -57.22
N LYS A 9 16.54 29.71 -57.44
CA LYS A 9 17.67 29.03 -56.81
C LYS A 9 17.81 29.56 -55.38
N GLU A 10 17.08 29.00 -54.42
CA GLU A 10 17.38 29.25 -53.00
C GLU A 10 18.76 28.64 -52.69
N SER A 11 19.77 29.52 -52.59
CA SER A 11 21.11 29.10 -52.26
C SER A 11 21.18 28.68 -50.80
N ARG A 12 21.82 27.54 -50.54
CA ARG A 12 22.17 26.96 -49.23
C ARG A 12 23.00 27.89 -48.30
N ARG A 13 23.21 29.16 -48.67
CA ARG A 13 23.91 30.19 -47.88
C ARG A 13 22.98 31.11 -47.07
N GLY A 14 21.66 31.07 -47.27
CA GLY A 14 20.70 31.81 -46.44
C GLY A 14 20.39 31.14 -45.09
N PHE A 15 20.47 29.81 -45.02
CA PHE A 15 20.12 29.03 -43.83
C PHE A 15 21.21 29.06 -42.74
N VAL A 16 22.47 29.30 -43.12
CA VAL A 16 23.60 29.34 -42.17
C VAL A 16 23.69 30.68 -41.42
N LYS A 17 23.03 31.74 -41.91
CA LYS A 17 23.10 33.07 -41.28
C LYS A 17 22.19 33.25 -40.05
N ASN A 18 21.17 32.40 -39.87
CA ASN A 18 20.32 32.42 -38.67
C ASN A 18 20.71 31.39 -37.60
N SER A 19 21.67 30.50 -37.88
CA SER A 19 22.15 29.50 -36.89
C SER A 19 23.33 29.97 -36.04
N ALA A 20 23.90 31.15 -36.31
CA ALA A 20 25.10 31.64 -35.65
C ALA A 20 24.83 32.58 -34.44
N LEU A 21 23.57 32.86 -34.11
CA LEU A 21 23.17 33.80 -33.05
C LEU A 21 22.52 33.14 -31.82
N LEU A 22 22.43 31.81 -31.76
CA LEU A 22 21.95 31.06 -30.59
C LEU A 22 23.04 30.25 -29.88
N SER A 23 24.29 30.35 -30.33
CA SER A 23 25.45 29.67 -29.73
C SER A 23 26.28 30.56 -28.80
N ALA A 24 25.71 31.67 -28.32
CA ALA A 24 26.29 32.48 -27.26
C ALA A 24 25.80 31.98 -25.89
N GLY A 25 26.50 30.96 -25.38
CA GLY A 25 26.71 30.68 -23.96
C GLY A 25 25.52 30.83 -22.99
N LEU A 26 24.76 29.75 -22.79
CA LEU A 26 24.46 29.29 -21.44
C LEU A 26 25.35 28.08 -21.17
N ILE A 27 26.64 28.34 -20.93
CA ILE A 27 27.40 27.46 -20.04
C ILE A 27 26.78 27.73 -18.67
N LEU A 28 25.73 26.99 -18.32
CA LEU A 28 25.41 26.80 -16.91
C LEU A 28 26.68 26.24 -16.30
N PRO A 29 27.26 26.87 -15.27
CA PRO A 29 28.45 26.33 -14.63
C PRO A 29 28.12 24.90 -14.22
N ALA A 30 28.92 23.91 -14.66
CA ALA A 30 28.80 22.56 -14.12
C ALA A 30 28.90 22.56 -12.58
N MET A 31 29.59 23.57 -12.02
CA MET A 31 29.66 23.87 -10.59
C MET A 31 28.33 24.31 -9.95
N GLU A 32 27.38 24.90 -10.69
CA GLU A 32 26.05 25.23 -10.16
C GLU A 32 25.13 24.01 -10.13
N MET A 33 25.28 23.07 -11.08
CA MET A 33 24.56 21.79 -11.02
C MET A 33 25.12 20.86 -9.95
N GLU A 34 26.45 20.78 -9.79
CA GLU A 34 27.07 20.06 -8.67
C GLU A 34 26.81 20.76 -7.33
N GLY A 35 26.85 22.09 -7.28
CA GLY A 35 26.50 22.88 -6.10
C GLY A 35 25.03 22.72 -5.68
N MET A 36 24.08 22.76 -6.64
CA MET A 36 22.65 22.50 -6.39
C MET A 36 22.36 21.04 -6.07
N ALA A 37 23.11 20.08 -6.64
CA ALA A 37 23.00 18.67 -6.29
C ALA A 37 23.56 18.37 -4.89
N ASN A 38 24.70 18.99 -4.52
CA ASN A 38 25.30 18.90 -3.19
C ASN A 38 24.39 19.56 -2.13
N ILE A 39 23.82 20.74 -2.40
CA ILE A 39 22.87 21.40 -1.48
C ILE A 39 21.58 20.57 -1.29
N PHE A 40 21.11 19.86 -2.31
CA PHE A 40 19.91 19.01 -2.20
C PHE A 40 20.18 17.70 -1.43
N ASN A 41 21.36 17.10 -1.61
CA ASN A 41 21.81 15.97 -0.80
C ASN A 41 22.07 16.38 0.67
N GLU A 42 22.50 17.62 0.91
CA GLU A 42 22.70 18.18 2.24
C GLU A 42 21.44 18.80 2.87
N ARG A 43 20.33 18.95 2.11
CA ARG A 43 19.08 19.45 2.65
C ARG A 43 18.48 18.42 3.60
N LYS A 44 18.21 18.84 4.84
CA LYS A 44 17.49 17.98 5.78
C LYS A 44 16.05 17.76 5.31
N LEU A 45 15.65 16.49 5.17
CA LEU A 45 14.29 16.09 4.80
C LEU A 45 13.40 16.02 6.03
N LYS A 46 12.25 16.67 5.97
CA LYS A 46 11.27 16.69 7.06
C LYS A 46 10.23 15.60 6.89
N ILE A 47 10.01 14.82 7.94
CA ILE A 47 9.04 13.73 7.98
C ILE A 47 7.83 14.14 8.81
N ALA A 48 6.63 13.84 8.32
CA ALA A 48 5.40 13.82 9.11
C ALA A 48 4.85 12.40 9.25
N LEU A 49 4.38 12.06 10.46
CA LEU A 49 3.62 10.83 10.70
C LEU A 49 2.12 11.15 10.78
N VAL A 50 1.32 10.44 9.99
CA VAL A 50 -0.14 10.41 10.11
C VAL A 50 -0.58 8.99 10.46
N GLY A 51 -1.10 8.81 11.67
CA GLY A 51 -1.41 7.51 12.27
C GLY A 51 -0.32 7.05 13.24
N CYS A 52 -0.42 7.47 14.49
CA CYS A 52 0.53 7.24 15.59
C CYS A 52 0.34 5.88 16.27
N GLY A 53 0.03 4.84 15.49
CA GLY A 53 -0.03 3.46 15.94
C GLY A 53 1.34 2.79 16.02
N GLY A 54 1.36 1.50 16.40
CA GLY A 54 2.60 0.71 16.45
C GLY A 54 3.29 0.61 15.08
N ARG A 55 2.53 0.37 14.01
CA ARG A 55 3.07 0.31 12.64
C ARG A 55 3.61 1.67 12.17
N GLY A 56 2.88 2.75 12.42
CA GLY A 56 3.34 4.12 12.09
C GLY A 56 4.61 4.51 12.83
N SER A 57 4.71 4.18 14.12
CA SER A 57 5.94 4.39 14.91
C SER A 57 7.11 3.58 14.37
N GLY A 58 6.87 2.32 13.96
CA GLY A 58 7.87 1.47 13.31
C GLY A 58 8.35 2.02 11.97
N ALA A 59 7.44 2.53 11.14
CA ALA A 59 7.75 3.16 9.86
C ALA A 59 8.56 4.46 10.02
N VAL A 60 8.26 5.28 11.03
CA VAL A 60 9.12 6.43 11.39
C VAL A 60 10.50 5.95 11.79
N ASN A 61 10.60 4.93 12.65
CA ASN A 61 11.90 4.40 13.05
C ASN A 61 12.71 3.92 11.83
N GLN A 62 12.07 3.25 10.87
CA GLN A 62 12.73 2.82 9.63
C GLN A 62 13.14 4.00 8.75
N ALA A 63 12.28 5.03 8.61
CA ALA A 63 12.59 6.25 7.88
C ALA A 63 13.78 7.01 8.47
N LEU A 64 13.85 7.12 9.80
CA LEU A 64 14.95 7.80 10.51
C LEU A 64 16.28 7.04 10.40
N GLN A 65 16.25 5.73 10.14
CA GLN A 65 17.44 4.91 9.90
C GLN A 65 17.86 4.86 8.43
N ALA A 66 16.94 5.13 7.50
CA ALA A 66 17.19 5.06 6.06
C ALA A 66 18.07 6.20 5.53
N ASP A 67 18.15 7.31 6.26
CA ASP A 67 18.91 8.50 5.89
C ASP A 67 19.40 9.19 7.18
N ASP A 68 20.61 9.75 7.15
CA ASP A 68 21.17 10.45 8.32
C ASP A 68 20.69 11.90 8.45
N ASN A 69 20.26 12.49 7.34
CA ASN A 69 19.85 13.88 7.23
C ASN A 69 18.33 14.01 7.06
N VAL A 70 17.60 13.37 7.98
CA VAL A 70 16.15 13.44 8.15
C VAL A 70 15.78 13.80 9.58
N GLU A 71 14.60 14.38 9.77
CA GLU A 71 14.00 14.56 11.09
C GLU A 71 12.48 14.44 11.04
N LEU A 72 11.89 13.90 12.11
CA LEU A 72 10.44 13.94 12.34
C LEU A 72 10.06 15.32 12.88
N VAL A 73 9.19 16.04 12.18
CA VAL A 73 8.81 17.43 12.53
C VAL A 73 7.36 17.62 12.96
N ALA A 74 6.49 16.68 12.61
CA ALA A 74 5.07 16.75 12.88
C ALA A 74 4.45 15.34 13.03
N MET A 75 3.42 15.26 13.86
CA MET A 75 2.67 14.02 14.10
C MET A 75 1.17 14.32 14.13
N ALA A 76 0.38 13.43 13.56
CA ALA A 76 -1.07 13.50 13.55
C ALA A 76 -1.71 12.14 13.87
N ASP A 77 -2.70 12.15 14.76
CA ASP A 77 -3.58 11.00 15.01
C ASP A 77 -4.99 11.50 15.34
N ALA A 78 -6.03 10.68 15.14
CA ALA A 78 -7.36 11.04 15.66
C ALA A 78 -7.35 11.15 17.19
N PHE A 79 -6.49 10.39 17.85
CA PHE A 79 -6.43 10.22 19.30
C PHE A 79 -5.15 10.76 19.91
N GLU A 80 -5.28 11.72 20.82
CA GLU A 80 -4.16 12.32 21.55
C GLU A 80 -3.34 11.26 22.32
N ASP A 81 -4.01 10.28 22.95
CA ASP A 81 -3.33 9.22 23.70
C ASP A 81 -2.37 8.40 22.83
N ARG A 82 -2.73 8.18 21.55
CA ARG A 82 -1.90 7.44 20.60
C ARG A 82 -0.72 8.28 20.12
N LEU A 83 -0.96 9.56 19.85
CA LEU A 83 0.09 10.50 19.48
C LEU A 83 1.14 10.58 20.60
N ASN A 84 0.72 10.82 21.83
CA ASN A 84 1.63 10.99 22.97
C ASN A 84 2.43 9.71 23.24
N SER A 85 1.79 8.54 23.19
CA SER A 85 2.49 7.26 23.34
C SER A 85 3.57 7.05 22.26
N SER A 86 3.24 7.32 20.98
CA SER A 86 4.20 7.22 19.88
C SER A 86 5.35 8.21 20.02
N PHE A 87 5.04 9.48 20.29
CA PHE A 87 6.04 10.53 20.47
C PHE A 87 7.01 10.23 21.60
N ASN A 88 6.52 9.77 22.75
CA ASN A 88 7.38 9.46 23.91
C ASN A 88 8.32 8.29 23.59
N ASN A 89 7.81 7.23 22.96
CA ASN A 89 8.63 6.07 22.57
C ASN A 89 9.73 6.45 21.56
N LEU A 90 9.38 7.24 20.55
CA LEU A 90 10.33 7.73 19.54
C LEU A 90 11.35 8.69 20.14
N SER A 91 10.91 9.60 21.01
CA SER A 91 11.80 10.56 21.69
C SER A 91 12.82 9.84 22.57
N GLU A 92 12.40 8.81 23.31
CA GLU A 92 13.32 8.01 24.12
C GLU A 92 14.32 7.23 23.25
N ALA A 93 13.85 6.59 22.17
CA ALA A 93 14.71 5.82 21.26
C ALA A 93 15.79 6.67 20.56
N TYR A 94 15.56 7.99 20.42
CA TYR A 94 16.42 8.92 19.70
C TYR A 94 16.91 10.08 20.56
N LYS A 95 16.88 9.95 21.90
CA LYS A 95 17.16 11.04 22.86
C LYS A 95 18.53 11.71 22.70
N ASP A 96 19.52 10.94 22.24
CA ASP A 96 20.90 11.42 22.03
C ASP A 96 21.11 11.98 20.60
N THR A 97 20.04 12.16 19.84
CA THR A 97 20.07 12.64 18.46
C THR A 97 19.17 13.87 18.28
N LYS A 98 19.28 14.54 17.13
CA LYS A 98 18.36 15.61 16.72
C LYS A 98 17.31 15.13 15.70
N LYS A 99 17.10 13.81 15.58
CA LYS A 99 16.18 13.22 14.59
C LYS A 99 14.70 13.38 14.97
N ILE A 100 14.39 13.64 16.25
CA ILE A 100 13.03 13.99 16.70
C ILE A 100 12.97 15.49 16.99
N ASN A 101 12.26 16.23 16.14
CA ASN A 101 12.11 17.69 16.21
C ASN A 101 10.62 18.10 16.17
N VAL A 102 9.77 17.34 16.87
CA VAL A 102 8.33 17.62 16.95
C VAL A 102 8.06 18.57 18.11
N LYS A 103 7.75 19.83 17.79
CA LYS A 103 7.33 20.83 18.78
C LYS A 103 5.94 20.52 19.28
N GLU A 104 5.59 20.99 20.47
CA GLU A 104 4.25 20.78 21.04
C GLU A 104 3.13 21.25 20.09
N LYS A 105 3.30 22.42 19.47
CA LYS A 105 2.37 22.95 18.46
C LYS A 105 2.31 22.17 17.14
N HIS A 106 3.16 21.16 16.94
CA HIS A 106 3.17 20.27 15.77
C HIS A 106 2.68 18.84 16.11
N LYS A 107 2.13 18.67 17.30
CA LYS A 107 1.38 17.49 17.72
C LYS A 107 -0.10 17.77 17.47
N PHE A 108 -0.65 17.24 16.39
CA PHE A 108 -2.02 17.51 15.98
C PHE A 108 -2.90 16.31 16.27
N TYR A 109 -4.10 16.54 16.81
CA TYR A 109 -5.08 15.47 16.99
C TYR A 109 -6.48 15.85 16.49
N GLY A 110 -7.27 14.83 16.16
CA GLY A 110 -8.57 14.97 15.51
C GLY A 110 -8.57 14.60 14.03
N PHE A 111 -9.74 14.64 13.39
CA PHE A 111 -9.92 14.21 12.00
C PHE A 111 -9.19 15.07 10.98
N ASP A 112 -9.03 16.38 11.22
CA ASP A 112 -8.34 17.32 10.33
C ASP A 112 -6.82 17.41 10.58
N ALA A 113 -6.32 16.72 11.62
CA ALA A 113 -4.93 16.80 12.07
C ALA A 113 -3.92 16.40 10.98
N TYR A 114 -4.30 15.47 10.10
CA TYR A 114 -3.42 14.99 9.03
C TYR A 114 -2.98 16.12 8.10
N LYS A 115 -3.87 17.08 7.77
CA LYS A 115 -3.55 18.22 6.90
C LYS A 115 -2.43 19.06 7.51
N LYS A 116 -2.60 19.44 8.79
CA LYS A 116 -1.65 20.25 9.56
C LYS A 116 -0.27 19.59 9.65
N ALA A 117 -0.21 18.28 9.83
CA ALA A 117 1.06 17.56 9.84
C ALA A 117 1.71 17.47 8.46
N ILE A 118 0.93 17.16 7.42
CA ILE A 118 1.40 17.03 6.04
C ILE A 118 2.01 18.34 5.53
N ASP A 119 1.38 19.48 5.82
CA ASP A 119 1.82 20.79 5.34
C ASP A 119 3.26 21.13 5.79
N LEU A 120 3.71 20.56 6.91
CA LEU A 120 5.03 20.83 7.52
C LEU A 120 6.16 19.92 7.02
N ALA A 121 5.87 18.91 6.19
CA ALA A 121 6.83 17.88 5.81
C ALA A 121 7.22 17.92 4.32
N ASP A 122 8.29 17.20 3.98
CA ASP A 122 8.70 16.84 2.63
C ASP A 122 8.29 15.38 2.30
N VAL A 123 8.36 14.50 3.31
CA VAL A 123 7.98 13.08 3.23
C VAL A 123 6.90 12.78 4.26
N VAL A 124 5.82 12.14 3.84
CA VAL A 124 4.69 11.79 4.70
C VAL A 124 4.61 10.28 4.86
N ILE A 125 4.49 9.81 6.10
CA ILE A 125 4.22 8.42 6.44
C ILE A 125 2.75 8.29 6.79
N LEU A 126 2.00 7.56 5.96
CA LEU A 126 0.56 7.31 6.13
C LEU A 126 0.31 5.91 6.69
N ALA A 127 -0.01 5.83 7.98
CA ALA A 127 -0.21 4.58 8.72
C ALA A 127 -1.57 4.53 9.47
N THR A 128 -2.56 5.29 8.98
CA THR A 128 -3.94 5.25 9.48
C THR A 128 -4.68 3.99 9.01
N PRO A 129 -5.85 3.66 9.61
CA PRO A 129 -6.73 2.63 9.05
C PRO A 129 -7.03 2.88 7.56
N PRO A 130 -7.20 1.81 6.75
CA PRO A 130 -7.17 1.96 5.32
C PRO A 130 -8.29 2.76 4.66
N GLY A 131 -9.46 2.88 5.30
CA GLY A 131 -10.54 3.74 4.81
C GLY A 131 -10.11 5.19 4.57
N PHE A 132 -9.28 5.76 5.45
CA PHE A 132 -8.86 7.16 5.34
C PHE A 132 -7.79 7.42 4.27
N ARG A 133 -7.10 6.39 3.82
CA ARG A 133 -5.86 6.56 3.04
C ARG A 133 -6.05 7.18 1.66
N PRO A 134 -7.13 6.90 0.90
CA PRO A 134 -7.36 7.61 -0.36
C PRO A 134 -7.36 9.14 -0.21
N TYR A 135 -7.91 9.65 0.90
CA TYR A 135 -8.01 11.09 1.17
C TYR A 135 -6.71 11.67 1.71
N HIS A 136 -6.03 10.95 2.62
CA HIS A 136 -4.73 11.38 3.12
C HIS A 136 -3.66 11.37 2.03
N PHE A 137 -3.68 10.37 1.14
CA PHE A 137 -2.78 10.26 0.00
C PHE A 137 -3.03 11.37 -1.03
N ALA A 138 -4.31 11.62 -1.38
CA ALA A 138 -4.68 12.73 -2.26
C ALA A 138 -4.11 14.06 -1.77
N TYR A 139 -4.37 14.41 -0.50
CA TYR A 139 -3.91 15.65 0.09
C TYR A 139 -2.37 15.77 0.08
N ALA A 140 -1.65 14.69 0.38
CA ALA A 140 -0.19 14.68 0.35
C ALA A 140 0.37 14.95 -1.05
N ILE A 141 -0.16 14.28 -2.08
CA ILE A 141 0.31 14.45 -3.46
C ILE A 141 -0.10 15.81 -4.04
N GLU A 142 -1.29 16.28 -3.73
CA GLU A 142 -1.77 17.62 -4.10
C GLU A 142 -0.85 18.73 -3.54
N ASN A 143 -0.29 18.52 -2.35
CA ASN A 143 0.65 19.44 -1.68
C ASN A 143 2.14 19.08 -1.89
N ASP A 144 2.45 18.38 -2.98
CA ASP A 144 3.82 18.12 -3.45
C ASP A 144 4.70 17.32 -2.47
N LYS A 145 4.12 16.34 -1.77
CA LYS A 145 4.83 15.52 -0.78
C LYS A 145 5.22 14.15 -1.34
N HIS A 146 6.38 13.65 -0.94
CA HIS A 146 6.72 12.24 -1.09
C HIS A 146 5.95 11.41 -0.05
N VAL A 147 5.62 10.16 -0.39
CA VAL A 147 4.74 9.34 0.46
C VAL A 147 5.32 7.95 0.66
N PHE A 148 5.42 7.53 1.92
CA PHE A 148 5.29 6.13 2.30
C PHE A 148 3.88 5.90 2.81
N MET A 149 3.22 4.84 2.37
CA MET A 149 1.89 4.52 2.87
C MET A 149 1.70 3.03 3.11
N GLU A 150 1.14 2.69 4.26
CA GLU A 150 0.82 1.30 4.57
C GLU A 150 -0.25 0.73 3.62
N LYS A 151 -0.12 -0.57 3.33
CA LYS A 151 -1.20 -1.36 2.72
C LYS A 151 -2.34 -1.57 3.72
N PRO A 152 -3.54 -1.97 3.27
CA PRO A 152 -4.08 -1.91 1.91
C PRO A 152 -4.51 -0.48 1.57
N VAL A 153 -4.47 0.01 0.34
CA VAL A 153 -4.57 1.47 0.10
C VAL A 153 -5.97 2.08 0.14
N ALA A 154 -7.01 1.26 0.19
CA ALA A 154 -8.43 1.64 0.25
C ALA A 154 -9.25 0.48 0.83
N THR A 155 -10.54 0.70 1.11
CA THR A 155 -11.48 -0.33 1.60
C THR A 155 -12.60 -0.67 0.61
N ASP A 156 -12.79 0.13 -0.44
CA ASP A 156 -13.85 0.00 -1.44
C ASP A 156 -13.37 0.44 -2.84
N ALA A 157 -14.18 0.16 -3.87
CA ALA A 157 -13.85 0.47 -5.26
C ALA A 157 -13.75 1.99 -5.54
N PRO A 158 -14.64 2.86 -5.03
CA PRO A 158 -14.47 4.31 -5.14
C PRO A 158 -13.11 4.79 -4.59
N GLY A 159 -12.70 4.29 -3.42
CA GLY A 159 -11.40 4.59 -2.83
C GLY A 159 -10.23 4.10 -3.67
N VAL A 160 -10.32 2.90 -4.27
CA VAL A 160 -9.32 2.40 -5.22
C VAL A 160 -9.22 3.30 -6.45
N ARG A 161 -10.35 3.69 -7.06
CA ARG A 161 -10.39 4.61 -8.21
C ARG A 161 -9.67 5.93 -7.88
N LYS A 162 -9.95 6.50 -6.70
CA LYS A 162 -9.28 7.71 -6.21
C LYS A 162 -7.77 7.51 -6.07
N VAL A 163 -7.30 6.39 -5.49
CA VAL A 163 -5.86 6.13 -5.38
C VAL A 163 -5.20 6.00 -6.75
N LEU A 164 -5.85 5.36 -7.73
CA LEU A 164 -5.34 5.25 -9.10
C LEU A 164 -5.22 6.61 -9.79
N GLU A 165 -6.22 7.48 -9.63
CA GLU A 165 -6.18 8.86 -10.12
C GLU A 165 -4.99 9.63 -9.51
N ILE A 166 -4.86 9.61 -8.19
CA ILE A 166 -3.78 10.31 -7.49
C ILE A 166 -2.41 9.71 -7.80
N ALA A 167 -2.32 8.41 -8.08
CA ALA A 167 -1.08 7.76 -8.53
C ALA A 167 -0.58 8.33 -9.87
N GLN A 168 -1.50 8.70 -10.78
CA GLN A 168 -1.15 9.38 -12.03
C GLN A 168 -0.62 10.79 -11.76
N LEU A 169 -1.27 11.54 -10.87
CA LEU A 169 -0.80 12.87 -10.47
C LEU A 169 0.60 12.80 -9.82
N ALA A 170 0.84 11.84 -8.93
CA ALA A 170 2.15 11.62 -8.31
C ALA A 170 3.24 11.36 -9.36
N LYS A 171 2.93 10.56 -10.39
CA LYS A 171 3.83 10.31 -11.53
C LYS A 171 4.16 11.60 -12.29
N GLN A 172 3.14 12.40 -12.60
CA GLN A 172 3.31 13.67 -13.32
C GLN A 172 4.18 14.65 -12.53
N LYS A 173 3.97 14.73 -11.21
CA LYS A 173 4.75 15.55 -10.28
C LYS A 173 6.12 14.97 -9.92
N LYS A 174 6.46 13.76 -10.40
CA LYS A 174 7.69 13.01 -10.06
C LYS A 174 7.88 12.82 -8.55
N LEU A 175 6.78 12.62 -7.83
CA LEU A 175 6.81 12.33 -6.39
C LEU A 175 7.02 10.84 -6.16
N ASN A 176 7.98 10.51 -5.31
CA ASN A 176 8.19 9.14 -4.83
C ASN A 176 7.02 8.68 -3.95
N VAL A 177 6.46 7.52 -4.31
CA VAL A 177 5.39 6.85 -3.57
C VAL A 177 5.74 5.38 -3.36
N VAL A 178 5.93 5.00 -2.10
CA VAL A 178 6.12 3.61 -1.66
C VAL A 178 4.88 3.12 -0.91
N VAL A 179 4.40 1.93 -1.28
CA VAL A 179 3.33 1.20 -0.59
C VAL A 179 3.95 0.06 0.20
N GLY A 180 3.55 -0.12 1.46
CA GLY A 180 4.04 -1.13 2.43
C GLY A 180 3.74 -2.60 2.09
N LEU A 181 3.94 -3.00 0.83
CA LEU A 181 3.85 -4.38 0.34
C LEU A 181 5.23 -5.05 0.46
N GLN A 182 5.69 -5.20 1.71
CA GLN A 182 7.08 -5.54 2.07
C GLN A 182 7.67 -6.76 1.35
N ARG A 183 6.86 -7.75 0.95
CA ARG A 183 7.34 -8.93 0.22
C ARG A 183 7.99 -8.58 -1.11
N ARG A 184 7.64 -7.45 -1.72
CA ARG A 184 8.28 -6.91 -2.94
C ARG A 184 9.70 -6.38 -2.71
N TYR A 185 10.06 -6.15 -1.45
CA TYR A 185 11.38 -5.71 -0.98
C TYR A 185 12.12 -6.83 -0.23
N GLN A 186 11.50 -8.00 -0.12
CA GLN A 186 12.07 -9.14 0.57
C GLN A 186 12.91 -9.97 -0.39
N GLU A 187 14.17 -10.19 -0.03
CA GLU A 187 15.18 -10.74 -0.92
C GLU A 187 14.83 -12.14 -1.44
N ASN A 188 14.33 -13.04 -0.59
CA ASN A 188 13.93 -14.38 -1.01
C ASN A 188 12.82 -14.33 -2.08
N TYR A 189 11.82 -13.45 -1.96
CA TYR A 189 10.75 -13.32 -2.95
C TYR A 189 11.27 -12.74 -4.26
N ILE A 190 12.14 -11.73 -4.22
CA ILE A 190 12.77 -11.15 -5.42
C ILE A 190 13.58 -12.23 -6.18
N LYS A 191 14.44 -12.97 -5.47
CA LYS A 191 15.21 -14.08 -6.06
C LYS A 191 14.32 -15.22 -6.56
N THR A 192 13.25 -15.52 -5.85
CA THR A 192 12.28 -16.53 -6.27
C THR A 192 11.60 -16.14 -7.57
N LEU A 193 11.13 -14.90 -7.69
CA LEU A 193 10.54 -14.41 -8.94
C LEU A 193 11.55 -14.46 -10.09
N ALA A 194 12.80 -14.06 -9.87
CA ALA A 194 13.84 -14.14 -10.90
C ALA A 194 14.06 -15.59 -11.37
N SER A 195 14.02 -16.58 -10.47
CA SER A 195 14.09 -17.99 -10.84
C SER A 195 12.88 -18.45 -11.65
N ILE A 196 11.66 -18.04 -11.26
CA ILE A 196 10.43 -18.34 -12.00
C ILE A 196 10.50 -17.75 -13.42
N GLN A 197 10.93 -16.50 -13.54
CA GLN A 197 11.12 -15.82 -14.84
C GLN A 197 12.21 -16.46 -15.69
N ALA A 198 13.21 -17.09 -15.08
CA ALA A 198 14.20 -17.92 -15.77
C ALA A 198 13.66 -19.30 -16.19
N GLY A 199 12.39 -19.61 -15.90
CA GLY A 199 11.71 -20.82 -16.37
C GLY A 199 11.75 -22.01 -15.42
N SER A 200 12.20 -21.85 -14.17
CA SER A 200 12.42 -22.97 -13.23
C SER A 200 11.18 -23.82 -12.94
N ILE A 201 9.98 -23.24 -13.06
CA ILE A 201 8.70 -23.96 -12.92
C ILE A 201 7.80 -23.86 -14.16
N GLY A 202 8.26 -23.23 -15.24
CA GLY A 202 7.43 -22.93 -16.41
C GLY A 202 6.30 -21.94 -16.10
N LYS A 203 5.17 -22.04 -16.80
CA LYS A 203 4.02 -21.15 -16.61
C LYS A 203 3.24 -21.56 -15.36
N ILE A 204 2.95 -20.62 -14.45
CA ILE A 204 2.06 -20.85 -13.30
C ILE A 204 0.65 -21.15 -13.80
N ILE A 205 0.07 -22.27 -13.37
CA ILE A 205 -1.27 -22.72 -13.76
C ILE A 205 -2.24 -22.78 -12.57
N SER A 206 -1.73 -23.03 -11.37
CA SER A 206 -2.51 -23.03 -10.14
C SER A 206 -1.67 -22.64 -8.95
N GLY A 207 -2.32 -22.34 -7.83
CA GLY A 207 -1.61 -22.06 -6.60
C GLY A 207 -2.53 -21.88 -5.41
N GLN A 208 -1.93 -21.81 -4.24
CA GLN A 208 -2.59 -21.57 -2.98
C GLN A 208 -1.87 -20.48 -2.21
N VAL A 209 -2.63 -19.50 -1.71
CA VAL A 209 -2.12 -18.39 -0.89
C VAL A 209 -2.81 -18.39 0.46
N TYR A 210 -2.04 -18.22 1.55
CA TYR A 210 -2.54 -18.41 2.91
C TYR A 210 -2.22 -17.23 3.84
N TRP A 211 -3.23 -16.82 4.62
CA TRP A 211 -3.05 -16.05 5.85
C TRP A 211 -3.97 -16.59 6.97
N ASN A 212 -3.52 -17.67 7.59
CA ASN A 212 -4.22 -18.39 8.64
C ASN A 212 -3.56 -18.11 9.99
N SER A 213 -4.27 -17.41 10.88
CA SER A 213 -3.79 -17.00 12.20
C SER A 213 -4.87 -17.13 13.29
N ALA A 214 -4.56 -16.70 14.51
CA ALA A 214 -5.47 -16.70 15.65
C ALA A 214 -6.42 -15.48 15.70
N GLY A 215 -6.15 -14.42 14.93
CA GLY A 215 -6.88 -13.17 14.98
C GLY A 215 -6.10 -12.02 15.61
N VAL A 216 -6.83 -10.95 15.93
CA VAL A 216 -6.28 -9.69 16.43
C VAL A 216 -6.89 -9.33 17.78
N TRP A 217 -6.39 -8.26 18.38
CA TRP A 217 -6.85 -7.72 19.66
C TRP A 217 -8.38 -7.44 19.73
N VAL A 218 -8.89 -7.10 20.90
CA VAL A 218 -10.25 -6.55 21.03
C VAL A 218 -10.19 -5.53 22.16
N ARG A 219 -10.67 -4.31 21.92
CA ARG A 219 -10.83 -3.32 22.99
C ARG A 219 -12.26 -3.34 23.47
N LYS A 220 -12.40 -3.61 24.77
CA LYS A 220 -13.69 -3.51 25.45
C LYS A 220 -14.24 -2.10 25.29
N ARG A 221 -15.55 -2.01 25.08
CA ARG A 221 -16.28 -0.74 25.09
C ARG A 221 -16.14 -0.08 26.46
N LEU A 222 -15.87 1.22 26.48
CA LEU A 222 -15.82 2.02 27.70
C LEU A 222 -17.18 2.70 27.96
N PRO A 223 -17.53 3.03 29.21
CA PRO A 223 -18.69 3.87 29.50
C PRO A 223 -18.63 5.19 28.72
N GLU A 224 -19.78 5.68 28.26
CA GLU A 224 -19.93 6.97 27.56
C GLU A 224 -19.20 7.09 26.21
N GLN A 225 -18.52 6.04 25.77
CA GLN A 225 -17.84 6.01 24.48
C GLN A 225 -18.86 6.06 23.33
N THR A 226 -18.68 7.03 22.42
CA THR A 226 -19.50 7.12 21.21
C THR A 226 -19.27 5.91 20.31
N GLU A 227 -20.24 5.62 19.45
CA GLU A 227 -20.13 4.51 18.51
C GLU A 227 -18.95 4.73 17.54
N LEU A 228 -18.81 5.94 17.00
CA LEU A 228 -17.70 6.28 16.12
C LEU A 228 -16.33 6.08 16.79
N GLU A 229 -16.17 6.54 18.03
CA GLU A 229 -14.93 6.34 18.79
C GLU A 229 -14.64 4.85 19.01
N TYR A 230 -15.65 4.08 19.43
CA TYR A 230 -15.51 2.64 19.64
C TYR A 230 -15.01 1.94 18.37
N GLN A 231 -15.60 2.27 17.21
CA GLN A 231 -15.19 1.69 15.93
C GLN A 231 -13.80 2.11 15.53
N MET A 232 -13.44 3.38 15.63
CA MET A 232 -12.09 3.86 15.32
C MET A 232 -11.02 3.23 16.21
N ARG A 233 -11.32 2.99 17.50
CA ARG A 233 -10.41 2.28 18.41
C ARG A 233 -10.36 0.77 18.14
N ASN A 234 -11.39 0.19 17.54
CA ASN A 234 -11.49 -1.22 17.12
C ASN A 234 -11.51 -1.39 15.60
N TRP A 235 -10.81 -0.50 14.88
CA TRP A 235 -10.98 -0.27 13.44
C TRP A 235 -10.94 -1.51 12.56
N TYR A 236 -10.18 -2.52 12.97
CA TYR A 236 -10.03 -3.78 12.27
C TYR A 236 -11.37 -4.48 12.01
N TYR A 237 -12.34 -4.33 12.91
CA TYR A 237 -13.60 -5.05 12.86
C TYR A 237 -14.70 -4.39 12.00
N PHE A 238 -14.40 -3.26 11.36
CA PHE A 238 -15.38 -2.47 10.60
C PHE A 238 -14.91 -2.31 9.16
N ASN A 239 -15.77 -2.63 8.19
CA ASN A 239 -15.41 -2.69 6.78
C ASN A 239 -15.02 -1.31 6.24
N TRP A 240 -15.68 -0.24 6.69
CA TRP A 240 -15.36 1.12 6.27
C TRP A 240 -13.95 1.55 6.69
N LEU A 241 -13.45 1.05 7.82
CA LEU A 241 -12.11 1.32 8.32
C LEU A 241 -11.05 0.36 7.80
N CYS A 242 -11.32 -0.96 7.84
CA CYS A 242 -10.36 -2.04 7.62
C CYS A 242 -10.56 -2.77 6.28
N GLY A 243 -11.83 -2.95 5.91
CA GLY A 243 -12.25 -3.73 4.76
C GLY A 243 -12.10 -5.25 4.92
N ASP A 244 -12.06 -5.75 6.15
CA ASP A 244 -11.88 -7.17 6.56
C ASP A 244 -10.42 -7.67 6.47
N HIS A 245 -10.10 -8.75 7.17
CA HIS A 245 -8.76 -9.36 7.26
C HIS A 245 -8.25 -9.91 5.92
N ILE A 246 -9.15 -10.29 5.00
CA ILE A 246 -8.77 -10.62 3.62
C ILE A 246 -8.10 -9.41 2.94
N LEU A 247 -8.54 -8.19 3.26
CA LEU A 247 -7.97 -6.96 2.73
C LEU A 247 -6.79 -6.47 3.56
N GLU A 248 -6.89 -6.49 4.89
CA GLU A 248 -5.85 -5.91 5.74
C GLU A 248 -4.59 -6.77 5.79
N GLN A 249 -4.72 -8.07 6.06
CA GLN A 249 -3.56 -8.94 6.24
C GLN A 249 -3.25 -9.75 4.98
N HIS A 250 -4.26 -10.44 4.45
CA HIS A 250 -4.08 -11.42 3.38
C HIS A 250 -3.71 -10.80 2.02
N ILE A 251 -3.89 -9.48 1.86
CA ILE A 251 -3.41 -8.72 0.70
C ILE A 251 -1.94 -9.01 0.38
N HIS A 252 -1.07 -9.27 1.37
CA HIS A 252 0.32 -9.61 1.09
C HIS A 252 0.46 -10.84 0.20
N ASN A 253 -0.31 -11.91 0.47
CA ASN A 253 -0.20 -13.14 -0.30
C ASN A 253 -0.95 -13.03 -1.64
N ILE A 254 -2.07 -12.30 -1.66
CA ILE A 254 -2.78 -11.99 -2.90
C ILE A 254 -1.90 -11.14 -3.84
N ASP A 255 -1.14 -10.19 -3.29
CA ASP A 255 -0.16 -9.40 -4.04
C ASP A 255 0.97 -10.26 -4.61
N VAL A 256 1.51 -11.21 -3.83
CA VAL A 256 2.50 -12.17 -4.34
C VAL A 256 1.95 -12.98 -5.50
N ALA A 257 0.70 -13.45 -5.43
CA ALA A 257 0.07 -14.14 -6.56
C ALA A 257 -0.01 -13.25 -7.80
N ASN A 258 -0.51 -12.01 -7.67
CA ASN A 258 -0.58 -11.07 -8.79
C ASN A 258 0.82 -10.80 -9.37
N TRP A 259 1.81 -10.63 -8.49
CA TRP A 259 3.19 -10.31 -8.87
C TRP A 259 3.89 -11.47 -9.59
N PHE A 260 3.76 -12.70 -9.08
CA PHE A 260 4.43 -13.86 -9.64
C PHE A 260 3.79 -14.32 -10.95
N ILE A 261 2.46 -14.18 -11.07
CA ILE A 261 1.75 -14.42 -12.33
C ILE A 261 2.02 -13.28 -13.33
N GLY A 262 2.21 -12.06 -12.85
CA GLY A 262 2.36 -10.86 -13.68
C GLY A 262 1.04 -10.28 -14.18
N GLU A 263 -0.08 -10.67 -13.56
CA GLU A 263 -1.44 -10.31 -13.96
C GLU A 263 -2.30 -9.99 -12.72
N TYR A 264 -3.52 -9.48 -12.94
CA TYR A 264 -4.54 -9.31 -11.91
C TYR A 264 -5.75 -10.19 -12.24
N PRO A 265 -6.52 -10.66 -11.24
CA PRO A 265 -7.66 -11.54 -11.48
C PRO A 265 -8.75 -10.85 -12.31
N ILE A 266 -9.41 -11.61 -13.19
CA ILE A 266 -10.58 -11.16 -13.96
C ILE A 266 -11.90 -11.48 -13.27
N SER A 267 -11.89 -12.42 -12.33
CA SER A 267 -13.05 -12.75 -11.50
C SER A 267 -12.64 -13.45 -10.22
N ALA A 268 -13.53 -13.40 -9.24
CA ALA A 268 -13.44 -14.21 -8.04
C ALA A 268 -14.78 -14.87 -7.73
N GLN A 269 -14.72 -16.06 -7.12
CA GLN A 269 -15.83 -16.68 -6.42
C GLN A 269 -15.34 -17.19 -5.07
N GLY A 270 -16.22 -17.38 -4.10
CA GLY A 270 -15.77 -17.90 -2.82
C GLY A 270 -16.87 -18.09 -1.79
N MET A 271 -16.45 -18.63 -0.65
CA MET A 271 -17.27 -18.85 0.53
C MET A 271 -16.56 -18.24 1.75
N GLY A 272 -17.33 -17.80 2.72
CA GLY A 272 -16.81 -17.28 3.97
C GLY A 272 -17.91 -17.14 4.99
N GLY A 273 -17.50 -16.72 6.19
CA GLY A 273 -18.44 -16.43 7.25
C GLY A 273 -17.72 -16.11 8.54
N ARG A 274 -18.46 -16.20 9.63
CA ARG A 274 -17.90 -16.14 10.97
C ARG A 274 -18.53 -17.21 11.87
N LEU A 275 -17.71 -17.72 12.78
CA LEU A 275 -18.11 -18.66 13.83
C LEU A 275 -17.66 -18.16 15.21
N VAL A 276 -16.42 -17.67 15.34
CA VAL A 276 -15.82 -17.25 16.62
C VAL A 276 -15.96 -15.76 16.90
N ARG A 277 -16.25 -14.94 15.86
CA ARG A 277 -16.52 -13.48 15.98
C ARG A 277 -17.99 -13.15 16.21
N ASN A 278 -18.65 -13.85 17.14
CA ASN A 278 -20.13 -13.81 17.30
C ASN A 278 -20.62 -12.98 18.52
N GLY A 279 -19.72 -12.32 19.25
CA GLY A 279 -20.05 -11.46 20.39
C GLY A 279 -20.20 -9.97 20.05
N LYS A 280 -20.76 -9.19 20.99
CA LYS A 280 -20.93 -7.72 20.91
C LYS A 280 -19.62 -6.92 20.77
N ASP A 281 -18.50 -7.56 21.10
CA ASP A 281 -17.18 -6.96 21.02
C ASP A 281 -16.55 -7.10 19.61
N HIS A 282 -17.27 -7.71 18.67
CA HIS A 282 -16.87 -7.85 17.28
C HIS A 282 -17.79 -7.03 16.37
N GLY A 283 -17.21 -6.42 15.35
CA GLY A 283 -17.92 -5.67 14.31
C GLY A 283 -18.56 -6.55 13.24
N GLU A 284 -18.50 -6.11 11.99
CA GLU A 284 -19.26 -6.64 10.84
C GLU A 284 -18.47 -7.59 9.91
N ILE A 285 -17.19 -7.82 10.20
CA ILE A 285 -16.31 -8.67 9.36
C ILE A 285 -16.45 -10.20 9.55
N PHE A 286 -16.09 -10.97 8.54
CA PHE A 286 -15.96 -12.43 8.62
C PHE A 286 -14.73 -12.86 9.45
N ASP A 287 -14.67 -14.11 9.90
CA ASP A 287 -13.46 -14.70 10.50
C ASP A 287 -12.75 -15.72 9.61
N HIS A 288 -13.31 -16.02 8.44
CA HIS A 288 -12.65 -16.81 7.41
C HIS A 288 -13.18 -16.50 6.01
N HIS A 289 -12.29 -16.62 5.02
CA HIS A 289 -12.61 -16.58 3.60
C HIS A 289 -11.86 -17.70 2.87
N PHE A 290 -12.54 -18.28 1.89
CA PHE A 290 -11.95 -19.11 0.85
C PHE A 290 -12.39 -18.56 -0.51
N VAL A 291 -11.43 -18.19 -1.35
CA VAL A 291 -11.67 -17.51 -2.63
C VAL A 291 -10.92 -18.23 -3.73
N GLU A 292 -11.54 -18.40 -4.89
CA GLU A 292 -10.87 -18.78 -6.12
C GLU A 292 -10.79 -17.57 -7.04
N PHE A 293 -9.56 -17.15 -7.33
CA PHE A 293 -9.26 -16.09 -8.29
C PHE A 293 -8.92 -16.70 -9.65
N LYS A 294 -9.59 -16.24 -10.71
CA LYS A 294 -9.26 -16.59 -12.09
C LYS A 294 -8.49 -15.45 -12.75
N TYR A 295 -7.38 -15.78 -13.40
CA TYR A 295 -6.51 -14.82 -14.08
C TYR A 295 -6.66 -14.90 -15.62
N PRO A 296 -6.38 -13.81 -16.36
CA PRO A 296 -6.44 -13.77 -17.82
C PRO A 296 -5.69 -14.92 -18.50
N GLY A 297 -4.50 -15.24 -18.00
CA GLY A 297 -3.65 -16.32 -18.50
C GLY A 297 -4.18 -17.73 -18.24
N GLY A 298 -5.34 -17.88 -17.59
CA GLY A 298 -5.99 -19.15 -17.26
C GLY A 298 -5.58 -19.74 -15.91
N ALA A 299 -4.69 -19.08 -15.15
CA ALA A 299 -4.31 -19.53 -13.83
C ALA A 299 -5.48 -19.41 -12.83
N VAL A 300 -5.60 -20.39 -11.94
CA VAL A 300 -6.58 -20.37 -10.84
C VAL A 300 -5.87 -20.44 -9.49
N ILE A 301 -6.04 -19.40 -8.67
CA ILE A 301 -5.42 -19.30 -7.35
C ILE A 301 -6.47 -19.47 -6.27
N SER A 302 -6.30 -20.50 -5.44
CA SER A 302 -7.07 -20.66 -4.21
C SER A 302 -6.47 -19.80 -3.10
N SER A 303 -7.28 -18.95 -2.51
CA SER A 303 -6.92 -18.01 -1.47
C SER A 303 -7.65 -18.38 -0.19
N GLN A 304 -6.92 -18.51 0.91
CA GLN A 304 -7.47 -18.84 2.22
C GLN A 304 -6.93 -17.88 3.28
N CYS A 305 -7.83 -17.24 4.02
CA CYS A 305 -7.47 -16.53 5.25
C CYS A 305 -8.48 -16.83 6.36
N ARG A 306 -7.99 -16.84 7.61
CA ARG A 306 -8.78 -17.24 8.76
C ARG A 306 -8.20 -16.73 10.07
N HIS A 307 -9.08 -16.26 10.96
CA HIS A 307 -8.80 -15.84 12.34
C HIS A 307 -9.55 -16.71 13.35
N GLN A 308 -8.92 -17.82 13.74
CA GLN A 308 -9.47 -18.77 14.71
C GLN A 308 -8.35 -19.28 15.62
N PRO A 309 -8.36 -18.97 16.92
CA PRO A 309 -7.34 -19.43 17.86
C PRO A 309 -7.23 -20.95 17.94
N ASN A 310 -6.04 -21.47 18.30
CA ASN A 310 -5.78 -22.89 18.50
C ASN A 310 -6.08 -23.78 17.28
N THR A 311 -5.88 -23.24 16.08
CA THR A 311 -5.99 -23.96 14.80
C THR A 311 -4.67 -23.88 14.02
N MET A 312 -4.58 -24.60 12.89
CA MET A 312 -3.38 -24.59 12.05
C MET A 312 -3.03 -23.18 11.57
N ASN A 313 -1.82 -22.70 11.89
CA ASN A 313 -1.30 -21.44 11.39
C ASN A 313 -0.51 -21.67 10.10
N LYS A 314 -0.76 -20.82 9.10
CA LYS A 314 -0.03 -20.86 7.83
C LYS A 314 -0.04 -19.49 7.19
N VAL A 315 1.14 -18.96 6.90
CA VAL A 315 1.30 -17.78 6.08
C VAL A 315 2.38 -18.07 5.03
N GLY A 316 2.00 -17.95 3.76
CA GLY A 316 2.86 -18.28 2.63
C GLY A 316 2.09 -18.68 1.39
N GLU A 317 2.83 -19.01 0.34
CA GLU A 317 2.29 -19.28 -0.99
C GLU A 317 2.89 -20.56 -1.56
N VAL A 318 2.07 -21.28 -2.33
CA VAL A 318 2.49 -22.43 -3.12
C VAL A 318 1.97 -22.23 -4.53
N PHE A 319 2.83 -22.29 -5.54
CA PHE A 319 2.42 -22.19 -6.94
C PHE A 319 2.89 -23.40 -7.72
N GLN A 320 1.97 -24.01 -8.47
CA GLN A 320 2.27 -25.08 -9.41
C GLN A 320 2.36 -24.47 -10.81
N GLY A 321 3.48 -24.74 -11.47
CA GLY A 321 3.69 -24.43 -12.88
C GLY A 321 3.80 -25.67 -13.74
N THR A 322 3.90 -25.48 -15.05
CA THR A 322 3.96 -26.59 -16.02
C THR A 322 5.18 -27.50 -15.85
N ASN A 323 6.26 -27.01 -15.24
CA ASN A 323 7.53 -27.73 -15.11
C ASN A 323 7.97 -27.95 -13.66
N GLY A 324 7.23 -27.45 -12.67
CA GLY A 324 7.66 -27.49 -11.28
C GLY A 324 6.71 -26.82 -10.30
N THR A 325 7.15 -26.70 -9.05
CA THR A 325 6.40 -26.05 -7.97
C THR A 325 7.32 -25.13 -7.19
N VAL A 326 6.79 -24.02 -6.71
CA VAL A 326 7.46 -23.13 -5.77
C VAL A 326 6.66 -23.05 -4.48
N GLU A 327 7.36 -23.10 -3.35
CA GLU A 327 6.81 -22.91 -2.01
C GLU A 327 7.54 -21.76 -1.33
N THR A 328 6.80 -20.87 -0.70
CA THR A 328 7.30 -19.71 0.04
C THR A 328 6.62 -19.64 1.40
N ASN A 329 7.28 -19.08 2.41
CA ASN A 329 6.70 -18.89 3.73
C ASN A 329 7.25 -17.65 4.44
N ASP A 330 6.62 -17.31 5.55
CA ASP A 330 7.00 -16.19 6.40
C ASP A 330 8.35 -16.36 7.14
N ALA A 331 9.00 -17.53 7.06
CA ALA A 331 10.35 -17.72 7.59
C ALA A 331 11.45 -17.18 6.66
N GLY A 332 11.08 -16.52 5.55
CA GLY A 332 12.05 -15.94 4.61
C GLY A 332 12.76 -16.97 3.76
N VAL A 333 12.12 -18.13 3.55
CA VAL A 333 12.65 -19.23 2.73
C VAL A 333 11.69 -19.53 1.58
N ALA A 334 12.25 -19.83 0.43
CA ALA A 334 11.55 -20.36 -0.73
C ALA A 334 12.23 -21.64 -1.25
N LYS A 335 11.44 -22.61 -1.66
CA LYS A 335 11.92 -23.86 -2.27
C LYS A 335 11.26 -24.05 -3.62
N ILE A 336 12.07 -24.44 -4.60
CA ILE A 336 11.61 -24.74 -5.96
C ILE A 336 11.88 -26.21 -6.24
N PHE A 337 10.90 -26.89 -6.80
CA PHE A 337 10.93 -28.31 -7.10
C PHE A 337 10.60 -28.54 -8.58
N ASP A 338 11.18 -29.58 -9.18
CA ASP A 338 10.68 -30.12 -10.44
C ASP A 338 9.43 -30.99 -10.22
N LEU A 339 8.85 -31.50 -11.31
CA LEU A 339 7.66 -32.38 -11.26
C LEU A 339 7.90 -33.70 -10.51
N SER A 340 9.14 -34.14 -10.35
CA SER A 340 9.52 -35.33 -9.57
C SER A 340 9.72 -35.04 -8.08
N LYS A 341 9.47 -33.79 -7.64
CA LYS A 341 9.72 -33.26 -6.29
C LYS A 341 11.20 -33.17 -5.93
N LYS A 342 12.12 -33.19 -6.89
CA LYS A 342 13.52 -32.89 -6.64
C LYS A 342 13.69 -31.39 -6.42
N VAL A 343 14.40 -31.01 -5.35
CA VAL A 343 14.72 -29.61 -5.07
C VAL A 343 15.66 -29.07 -6.15
N LEU A 344 15.24 -28.03 -6.85
CA LEU A 344 16.03 -27.28 -7.82
C LEU A 344 16.74 -26.10 -7.17
N HIS A 345 16.02 -25.37 -6.30
CA HIS A 345 16.56 -24.20 -5.59
C HIS A 345 16.06 -24.16 -4.15
N ASN A 346 16.94 -23.70 -3.26
CA ASN A 346 16.61 -23.32 -1.89
C ASN A 346 17.11 -21.89 -1.68
N ILE A 347 16.18 -20.95 -1.54
CA ILE A 347 16.44 -19.52 -1.56
C ILE A 347 16.07 -18.97 -0.19
N SER A 348 16.98 -18.26 0.45
CA SER A 348 16.74 -17.58 1.72
C SER A 348 17.10 -16.11 1.63
N ASN A 349 16.56 -15.33 2.56
CA ASN A 349 17.06 -13.99 2.85
C ASN A 349 18.53 -14.06 3.31
N SER A 350 19.29 -13.03 3.01
CA SER A 350 20.59 -12.77 3.63
C SER A 350 20.41 -12.44 5.10
N GLU A 351 21.44 -12.72 5.90
CA GLU A 351 21.44 -12.42 7.33
C GLU A 351 21.22 -10.92 7.56
N GLY A 352 20.34 -10.59 8.51
CA GLY A 352 20.00 -9.20 8.84
C GLY A 352 19.09 -8.47 7.84
N HIS A 353 18.68 -9.11 6.73
CA HIS A 353 17.77 -8.47 5.77
C HIS A 353 16.41 -8.16 6.40
N ASN A 354 16.03 -6.89 6.39
CA ASN A 354 14.73 -6.43 6.89
C ASN A 354 13.95 -5.75 5.75
N PRO A 355 12.92 -6.39 5.18
CA PRO A 355 12.17 -5.82 4.06
C PRO A 355 11.43 -4.53 4.43
N TYR A 356 11.01 -4.37 5.69
CA TYR A 356 10.40 -3.11 6.15
C TYR A 356 11.42 -1.95 6.14
N GLN A 357 12.69 -2.22 6.47
CA GLN A 357 13.74 -1.20 6.39
C GLN A 357 14.07 -0.89 4.93
N GLU A 358 14.13 -1.91 4.08
CA GLU A 358 14.47 -1.78 2.66
C GLU A 358 13.47 -0.91 1.87
N GLU A 359 12.18 -0.97 2.21
CA GLU A 359 11.15 -0.05 1.66
C GLU A 359 11.53 1.43 1.88
N HIS A 360 11.97 1.76 3.09
CA HIS A 360 12.37 3.12 3.43
C HIS A 360 13.74 3.48 2.84
N ASN A 361 14.72 2.57 2.88
CA ASN A 361 16.03 2.79 2.25
C ASN A 361 15.87 3.19 0.78
N ARG A 362 15.06 2.45 0.01
CA ARG A 362 14.80 2.77 -1.40
C ARG A 362 14.04 4.07 -1.59
N LEU A 363 13.06 4.37 -0.72
CA LEU A 363 12.33 5.64 -0.79
C LEU A 363 13.28 6.84 -0.64
N PHE A 364 14.07 6.86 0.43
CA PHE A 364 14.95 7.98 0.72
C PHE A 364 16.09 8.08 -0.29
N ALA A 365 16.71 6.95 -0.67
CA ALA A 365 17.72 6.94 -1.74
C ALA A 365 17.16 7.52 -3.06
N SER A 366 15.94 7.11 -3.45
CA SER A 366 15.32 7.63 -4.68
C SER A 366 15.04 9.14 -4.60
N ILE A 367 14.63 9.66 -3.45
CA ILE A 367 14.45 11.11 -3.24
C ILE A 367 15.79 11.85 -3.43
N ARG A 368 16.88 11.35 -2.83
CA ARG A 368 18.22 11.95 -2.94
C ARG A 368 18.74 11.93 -4.36
N GLU A 369 18.56 10.80 -5.04
CA GLU A 369 19.02 10.57 -6.42
C GLU A 369 18.11 11.22 -7.47
N LYS A 370 17.03 11.90 -7.06
CA LYS A 370 15.99 12.46 -7.94
C LYS A 370 15.35 11.39 -8.85
N GLY A 371 15.33 10.16 -8.36
CA GLY A 371 14.60 9.05 -8.95
C GLY A 371 13.09 9.15 -8.69
N VAL A 372 12.35 8.20 -9.26
CA VAL A 372 10.90 8.10 -9.12
C VAL A 372 10.50 6.65 -8.87
N ILE A 373 9.96 6.38 -7.69
CA ILE A 373 9.26 5.16 -7.33
C ILE A 373 7.76 5.45 -7.37
N ASN A 374 6.98 4.61 -8.06
CA ASN A 374 5.53 4.73 -8.11
C ASN A 374 4.87 3.38 -7.84
N ASN A 375 4.71 3.08 -6.55
CA ASN A 375 4.08 1.85 -6.11
C ASN A 375 2.56 1.93 -6.06
N ALA A 376 1.98 3.14 -6.12
CA ALA A 376 0.57 3.36 -5.86
C ALA A 376 -0.34 2.60 -6.83
N GLU A 377 0.04 2.50 -8.10
CA GLU A 377 -0.77 1.80 -9.10
C GLU A 377 -0.91 0.30 -8.78
N TYR A 378 0.20 -0.40 -8.58
CA TYR A 378 0.13 -1.83 -8.26
C TYR A 378 -0.43 -2.06 -6.84
N GLY A 379 -0.16 -1.14 -5.90
CA GLY A 379 -0.74 -1.20 -4.56
C GLY A 379 -2.26 -1.09 -4.57
N ALA A 380 -2.82 -0.23 -5.42
CA ALA A 380 -4.25 -0.09 -5.65
C ALA A 380 -4.85 -1.33 -6.32
N LYS A 381 -4.18 -1.89 -7.34
CA LYS A 381 -4.67 -3.11 -7.99
C LYS A 381 -4.61 -4.34 -7.06
N SER A 382 -3.57 -4.50 -6.24
CA SER A 382 -3.51 -5.57 -5.25
C SER A 382 -4.54 -5.40 -4.12
N THR A 383 -4.80 -4.16 -3.72
CA THR A 383 -5.92 -3.81 -2.82
C THR A 383 -7.25 -4.22 -3.46
N MET A 384 -7.44 -3.93 -4.75
CA MET A 384 -8.66 -4.31 -5.46
C MET A 384 -8.81 -5.82 -5.58
N SER A 385 -7.75 -6.59 -5.84
CA SER A 385 -7.82 -8.06 -5.85
C SER A 385 -8.34 -8.62 -4.52
N ALA A 386 -7.91 -8.04 -3.40
CA ALA A 386 -8.40 -8.44 -2.08
C ALA A 386 -9.86 -7.98 -1.81
N ILE A 387 -10.23 -6.77 -2.24
CA ILE A 387 -11.63 -6.29 -2.21
C ILE A 387 -12.54 -7.20 -3.04
N LEU A 388 -12.10 -7.61 -4.23
CA LEU A 388 -12.81 -8.54 -5.11
C LEU A 388 -13.08 -9.87 -4.40
N GLY A 389 -12.08 -10.41 -3.68
CA GLY A 389 -12.26 -11.62 -2.86
C GLY A 389 -13.27 -11.44 -1.72
N ARG A 390 -13.27 -10.28 -1.05
CA ARG A 390 -14.29 -9.94 -0.05
C ARG A 390 -15.68 -9.87 -0.69
N MET A 391 -15.84 -9.16 -1.80
CA MET A 391 -17.11 -9.03 -2.51
C MET A 391 -17.68 -10.40 -2.91
N ALA A 392 -16.83 -11.29 -3.46
CA ALA A 392 -17.23 -12.65 -3.82
C ALA A 392 -17.75 -13.44 -2.61
N THR A 393 -17.04 -13.42 -1.49
CA THR A 393 -17.44 -14.18 -0.29
C THR A 393 -18.64 -13.60 0.44
N TYR A 394 -18.75 -12.27 0.52
CA TYR A 394 -19.88 -11.59 1.16
C TYR A 394 -21.18 -11.80 0.36
N SER A 395 -21.10 -11.74 -0.97
CA SER A 395 -22.28 -11.94 -1.83
C SER A 395 -22.61 -13.41 -2.05
N GLY A 396 -21.63 -14.31 -1.98
CA GLY A 396 -21.76 -15.71 -2.40
C GLY A 396 -21.93 -15.86 -3.91
N LYS A 397 -21.57 -14.85 -4.71
CA LYS A 397 -21.69 -14.83 -6.16
C LYS A 397 -20.30 -14.81 -6.82
N VAL A 398 -20.25 -15.19 -8.09
CA VAL A 398 -19.12 -14.84 -8.95
C VAL A 398 -19.16 -13.33 -9.16
N VAL A 399 -18.03 -12.67 -8.92
CA VAL A 399 -17.85 -11.23 -9.13
C VAL A 399 -16.74 -11.06 -10.16
N THR A 400 -17.00 -10.27 -11.21
CA THR A 400 -15.96 -9.92 -12.20
C THR A 400 -15.15 -8.73 -11.71
N TRP A 401 -13.92 -8.59 -12.21
CA TRP A 401 -13.08 -7.43 -11.92
C TRP A 401 -13.76 -6.13 -12.35
N ASP A 402 -14.38 -6.11 -13.52
CA ASP A 402 -15.03 -4.92 -14.07
C ASP A 402 -16.26 -4.51 -13.24
N ASP A 403 -17.12 -5.47 -12.85
CA ASP A 403 -18.26 -5.16 -11.98
C ASP A 403 -17.79 -4.62 -10.63
N ALA A 404 -16.75 -5.24 -10.05
CA ALA A 404 -16.18 -4.81 -8.78
C ALA A 404 -15.56 -3.41 -8.88
N MET A 405 -14.79 -3.13 -9.94
CA MET A 405 -14.19 -1.80 -10.15
C MET A 405 -15.21 -0.72 -10.48
N ASN A 406 -16.36 -1.08 -11.04
CA ASN A 406 -17.45 -0.14 -11.34
C ASN A 406 -18.46 -0.01 -10.20
N SER A 407 -18.28 -0.72 -9.08
CA SER A 407 -19.16 -0.56 -7.93
C SER A 407 -19.08 0.88 -7.40
N GLU A 408 -20.26 1.45 -7.13
CA GLU A 408 -20.44 2.75 -6.49
C GLU A 408 -20.71 2.63 -4.98
N LEU A 409 -20.64 1.41 -4.44
CA LEU A 409 -20.80 1.17 -3.02
C LEU A 409 -19.60 1.76 -2.26
N LYS A 410 -19.88 2.87 -1.56
CA LYS A 410 -18.91 3.61 -0.77
C LYS A 410 -19.05 3.24 0.69
N LEU A 411 -18.00 2.66 1.27
CA LEU A 411 -17.94 2.28 2.67
C LEU A 411 -17.42 3.44 3.53
N MET A 412 -16.34 4.09 3.11
CA MET A 412 -15.75 5.21 3.85
C MET A 412 -16.34 6.55 3.39
N PRO A 413 -17.02 7.33 4.27
CA PRO A 413 -17.46 8.68 3.94
C PRO A 413 -16.28 9.59 3.56
N GLU A 414 -16.53 10.60 2.73
CA GLU A 414 -15.49 11.56 2.32
C GLU A 414 -15.09 12.50 3.44
N GLU A 415 -16.07 12.95 4.22
CA GLU A 415 -15.89 13.86 5.34
C GLU A 415 -16.43 13.22 6.60
N MET A 416 -15.61 13.21 7.65
CA MET A 416 -16.01 12.77 8.99
C MET A 416 -15.36 13.65 10.05
N ASN A 417 -16.08 13.82 11.16
CA ASN A 417 -15.65 14.47 12.38
C ASN A 417 -16.22 13.73 13.60
N TRP A 418 -15.90 14.18 14.81
CA TRP A 418 -16.36 13.52 16.04
C TRP A 418 -17.88 13.60 16.27
N ASP A 419 -18.57 14.53 15.60
CA ASP A 419 -20.03 14.66 15.64
C ASP A 419 -20.73 13.79 14.59
N SER A 420 -19.97 13.13 13.72
CA SER A 420 -20.50 12.28 12.65
C SER A 420 -21.07 10.99 13.22
N GLN A 421 -22.17 10.52 12.65
CA GLN A 421 -22.67 9.18 12.94
C GLN A 421 -21.74 8.14 12.31
N SER A 422 -21.49 7.04 13.02
CA SER A 422 -20.71 5.93 12.47
C SER A 422 -21.42 5.32 11.25
N PRO A 423 -20.70 4.96 10.17
CA PRO A 423 -21.30 4.35 8.97
C PRO A 423 -22.08 3.06 9.24
N THR A 424 -21.74 2.35 10.31
CA THR A 424 -22.44 1.14 10.74
C THR A 424 -22.83 1.27 12.20
N LEU A 425 -24.00 0.73 12.56
CA LEU A 425 -24.54 0.79 13.91
C LEU A 425 -24.92 -0.61 14.40
N PRO A 426 -24.73 -0.89 15.70
CA PRO A 426 -25.24 -2.12 16.27
C PRO A 426 -26.77 -2.06 16.46
N ASP A 427 -27.39 -3.24 16.55
CA ASP A 427 -28.78 -3.40 16.96
C ASP A 427 -28.98 -3.09 18.46
N ALA A 428 -30.23 -3.22 18.94
CA ALA A 428 -30.57 -3.03 20.35
C ALA A 428 -29.85 -3.99 21.31
N ASN A 429 -29.28 -5.10 20.82
CA ASN A 429 -28.51 -6.08 21.59
C ASN A 429 -26.99 -5.84 21.48
N GLY A 430 -26.55 -4.78 20.81
CA GLY A 430 -25.13 -4.46 20.61
C GLY A 430 -24.45 -5.29 19.52
N ARG A 431 -25.20 -5.88 18.57
CA ARG A 431 -24.67 -6.71 17.47
C ARG A 431 -24.74 -5.97 16.15
N TYR A 432 -23.68 -6.04 15.35
CA TYR A 432 -23.67 -5.47 14.01
C TYR A 432 -24.28 -6.41 12.98
N ALA A 433 -24.85 -5.83 11.93
CA ALA A 433 -25.22 -6.59 10.75
C ALA A 433 -23.98 -7.27 10.17
N VAL A 434 -24.12 -8.54 9.81
CA VAL A 434 -23.06 -9.36 9.24
C VAL A 434 -23.43 -9.66 7.79
N PRO A 435 -22.49 -9.69 6.85
CA PRO A 435 -22.76 -10.12 5.50
C PRO A 435 -23.38 -11.53 5.46
N ILE A 436 -24.38 -11.72 4.63
CA ILE A 436 -25.07 -12.99 4.43
C ILE A 436 -24.92 -13.36 2.94
N PRO A 437 -24.13 -14.40 2.61
CA PRO A 437 -24.04 -14.91 1.25
C PRO A 437 -25.42 -15.21 0.67
N GLY A 438 -25.65 -14.81 -0.58
CA GLY A 438 -26.95 -14.87 -1.25
C GLY A 438 -27.88 -13.69 -0.97
N LYS A 439 -27.56 -12.80 -0.02
CA LYS A 439 -28.38 -11.61 0.32
C LYS A 439 -27.60 -10.29 0.29
N THR A 440 -26.35 -10.27 0.73
CA THR A 440 -25.58 -9.02 0.80
C THR A 440 -25.25 -8.49 -0.60
N VAL A 441 -25.57 -7.21 -0.80
CA VAL A 441 -25.21 -6.45 -2.00
C VAL A 441 -23.79 -5.92 -1.83
N VAL A 442 -22.94 -6.13 -2.83
CA VAL A 442 -21.51 -5.81 -2.79
C VAL A 442 -21.03 -5.00 -3.99
N ILE A 443 -21.89 -4.82 -5.00
CA ILE A 443 -21.64 -4.03 -6.21
C ILE A 443 -22.71 -2.96 -6.32
#